data_AF-A0A1F5W7M8-F1
#
_entry.id   AF-A0A1F5W7M8-F1
#
_cell.length_a   1.000
_cell.length_b   1.000
_cell.length_c   1.000
_cell.angle_alpha   90.00
_cell.angle_beta   90.00
_cell.angle_gamma   90.00
#
_symmetry.space_group_name_H-M   'P 1'
#
loop_
_entity.id
_entity.type
_entity.pdbx_description
1 polymer ?
#
loop_
_entity_poly.entity_id
_entity_poly.type
_entity_poly.pdbx_seq_one_letter_code
_entity_poly.pdbx_strand_id
1 'polypeptide(L)'
;MNYKRGFTLIELMVVVGIAGLIFAVVLTSANTARKRARDAERISNFAEIKKALELYYSDYQEYPPVSGWVYSTDASWDELGDALKPYLRVLPEDPRNNASDPWIEGNYSYAYGYYTVTNPQKYDLVTQLEDPSNDNICAKKCYSYHTDGENPWCGAQCGGPFNYSPNLYADH
;
A
#
# COMPACT_ATOMS: atom_id res chain seq x y z
N MET A 1 36.94 53.64 15.19
CA MET A 1 37.43 52.91 13.99
C MET A 1 36.68 51.57 13.93
N ASN A 2 35.80 51.40 12.94
CA ASN A 2 35.02 50.17 12.79
C ASN A 2 35.83 49.15 11.96
N TYR A 3 36.43 48.18 12.64
CA TYR A 3 37.04 47.02 11.97
C TYR A 3 35.91 46.14 11.44
N LYS A 4 35.64 46.20 10.12
CA LYS A 4 34.79 45.21 9.47
C LYS A 4 35.54 43.88 9.48
N ARG A 5 35.07 42.93 10.29
CA ARG A 5 35.55 41.54 10.26
C ARG A 5 35.11 40.90 8.95
N GLY A 6 36.05 40.54 8.10
CA GLY A 6 35.81 39.74 6.90
C GLY A 6 35.78 38.26 7.25
N PHE A 7 34.86 37.51 6.63
CA PHE A 7 34.84 36.06 6.71
C PHE A 7 36.07 35.48 6.00
N THR A 8 36.72 34.48 6.59
CA THR A 8 37.81 33.76 5.94
C THR A 8 37.27 32.72 4.95
N LEU A 9 38.05 32.44 3.89
CA LEU A 9 37.72 31.37 2.92
C LEU A 9 37.57 30.00 3.60
N ILE A 10 38.38 29.72 4.62
CA ILE A 10 38.32 28.47 5.37
C ILE A 10 37.04 28.36 6.21
N GLU A 11 36.57 29.45 6.82
CA GLU A 11 35.30 29.46 7.55
C GLU A 11 34.12 29.13 6.64
N LEU A 12 34.07 29.71 5.44
CA LEU A 12 33.01 29.40 4.48
C LEU A 12 33.09 27.92 4.02
N MET A 13 34.30 27.42 3.76
CA MET A 13 34.52 26.05 3.29
C MET A 13 34.08 25.01 4.31
N VAL A 14 34.39 25.22 5.59
CA VAL A 14 33.99 24.30 6.67
C VAL A 14 32.46 24.30 6.83
N VAL A 15 31.82 25.46 6.75
CA VAL A 15 30.36 25.58 6.89
C VAL A 15 29.63 24.81 5.79
N VAL A 16 30.01 25.00 4.52
CA VAL A 16 29.37 24.26 3.42
C VAL A 16 29.68 22.76 3.49
N GLY A 17 30.86 22.39 3.99
CA GLY A 17 31.23 20.98 4.24
C GLY A 17 30.33 20.30 5.28
N ILE A 18 30.13 20.95 6.44
CA ILE A 18 29.25 20.42 7.50
C ILE A 18 27.79 20.43 7.04
N ALA A 19 27.33 21.50 6.37
CA ALA A 19 25.97 21.57 5.85
C ALA A 19 25.68 20.44 4.84
N GLY A 20 26.62 20.13 3.95
CA GLY A 20 26.51 19.03 3.00
C GLY A 20 26.32 17.66 3.68
N LEU A 21 27.05 17.41 4.77
CA LEU A 21 26.94 16.17 5.54
C LEU A 21 25.55 16.05 6.21
N ILE A 22 25.07 17.14 6.81
CA ILE A 22 23.73 17.17 7.43
C ILE A 22 22.65 16.94 6.37
N PHE A 23 22.73 17.60 5.20
CA PHE A 23 21.73 17.44 4.15
C PHE A 23 21.64 16.02 3.61
N ALA A 24 22.77 15.31 3.49
CA ALA A 24 22.77 13.90 3.05
C ALA A 24 21.96 13.00 3.99
N VAL A 25 22.10 13.16 5.31
CA VAL A 25 21.35 12.39 6.33
C VAL A 25 19.87 12.80 6.36
N VAL A 26 19.57 14.08 6.18
CA VAL A 26 18.19 14.58 6.14
C VAL A 26 17.43 14.03 4.94
N LEU A 27 18.06 13.95 3.76
CA LEU A 27 17.39 13.46 2.56
C LEU A 27 16.99 11.99 2.65
N THR A 28 17.90 11.14 3.16
CA THR A 28 17.62 9.70 3.31
C THR A 28 16.53 9.44 4.33
N SER A 29 16.56 10.14 5.47
CA SER A 29 15.51 10.03 6.49
C SER A 29 14.14 10.51 6.01
N ALA A 30 14.09 11.61 5.23
CA ALA A 30 12.86 12.12 4.64
C ALA A 30 12.20 11.12 3.66
N ASN A 31 12.99 10.40 2.86
CA ASN A 31 12.46 9.39 1.94
C ASN A 31 11.81 8.22 2.68
N THR A 32 12.45 7.72 3.75
CA THR A 32 11.86 6.66 4.59
C THR A 32 10.60 7.13 5.28
N ALA A 33 10.58 8.37 5.81
CA ALA A 33 9.39 8.94 6.44
C ALA A 33 8.20 9.02 5.46
N ARG A 34 8.44 9.42 4.20
CA ARG A 34 7.40 9.46 3.16
C ARG A 34 6.85 8.08 2.81
N LYS A 35 7.70 7.05 2.74
CA LYS A 35 7.25 5.66 2.52
C LYS A 35 6.31 5.19 3.64
N ARG A 36 6.72 5.40 4.90
CA ARG A 36 5.90 5.06 6.08
C ARG A 36 4.59 5.82 6.14
N ALA A 37 4.58 7.09 5.74
CA ALA A 37 3.36 7.88 5.68
C ALA A 37 2.36 7.31 4.66
N ARG A 38 2.84 6.94 3.46
CA ARG A 38 1.98 6.28 2.45
C ARG A 38 1.51 4.91 2.91
N ASP A 39 2.36 4.12 3.57
CA ASP A 39 1.93 2.82 4.13
C ASP A 39 0.86 2.98 5.21
N ALA A 40 0.96 4.00 6.07
CA ALA A 40 -0.08 4.31 7.04
C ALA A 40 -1.39 4.73 6.36
N GLU A 41 -1.32 5.50 5.28
CA GLU A 41 -2.47 5.86 4.45
C GLU A 41 -3.11 4.63 3.79
N ARG A 42 -2.32 3.71 3.23
CA ARG A 42 -2.82 2.44 2.67
C ARG A 42 -3.61 1.62 3.69
N ILE A 43 -3.05 1.47 4.90
CA ILE A 43 -3.71 0.73 5.99
C ILE A 43 -5.00 1.42 6.42
N SER A 44 -5.01 2.75 6.52
CA SER A 44 -6.23 3.52 6.82
C SER A 44 -7.30 3.35 5.75
N ASN A 45 -6.92 3.45 4.47
CA ASN A 45 -7.82 3.27 3.34
C ASN A 45 -8.40 1.85 3.31
N PHE A 46 -7.61 0.83 3.62
CA PHE A 46 -8.08 -0.55 3.72
C PHE A 46 -9.13 -0.71 4.83
N ALA A 47 -8.92 -0.08 5.99
CA ALA A 47 -9.91 -0.10 7.06
C ALA A 47 -11.24 0.59 6.66
N GLU A 48 -11.18 1.69 5.89
CA GLU A 48 -12.36 2.36 5.36
C GLU A 48 -13.10 1.50 4.32
N ILE A 49 -12.36 0.91 3.38
CA ILE A 49 -12.91 0.01 2.35
C ILE A 49 -13.54 -1.22 3.01
N LYS A 50 -12.83 -1.87 3.94
CA LYS A 50 -13.33 -3.01 4.71
C LYS A 50 -14.64 -2.67 5.41
N LYS A 51 -14.71 -1.54 6.10
CA LYS A 51 -15.94 -1.10 6.77
C LYS A 51 -17.10 -0.95 5.77
N ALA A 52 -16.85 -0.41 4.57
CA ALA A 52 -17.87 -0.30 3.53
C ALA A 52 -18.30 -1.67 2.98
N LEU A 53 -17.36 -2.59 2.80
CA LEU A 53 -17.62 -3.97 2.39
C LEU A 53 -18.50 -4.72 3.42
N GLU A 54 -18.20 -4.57 4.71
CA GLU A 54 -19.00 -5.19 5.80
C GLU A 54 -20.42 -4.61 5.86
N LEU A 55 -20.58 -3.30 5.61
CA LEU A 55 -21.91 -2.68 5.52
C LEU A 55 -22.68 -3.20 4.30
N TYR A 56 -22.01 -3.35 3.15
CA TYR A 56 -22.62 -3.98 1.97
C TYR A 56 -23.05 -5.42 2.29
N TYR A 57 -22.19 -6.20 2.93
CA TYR A 57 -22.52 -7.58 3.32
C TYR A 57 -23.70 -7.64 4.29
N SER A 58 -23.81 -6.72 5.24
CA SER A 58 -24.97 -6.63 6.13
C SER A 58 -26.29 -6.51 5.36
N ASP A 59 -26.31 -5.73 4.28
CA ASP A 59 -27.53 -5.45 3.53
C ASP A 59 -27.84 -6.51 2.45
N TYR A 60 -26.82 -7.08 1.82
CA TYR A 60 -26.97 -8.00 0.68
C TYR A 60 -26.64 -9.47 1.00
N GLN A 61 -26.03 -9.76 2.15
CA GLN A 61 -25.56 -11.09 2.56
C GLN A 61 -24.51 -11.72 1.61
N GLU A 62 -23.88 -10.89 0.80
CA GLU A 62 -22.79 -11.19 -0.11
C GLU A 62 -21.89 -9.95 -0.24
N TYR A 63 -20.66 -10.13 -0.70
CA TYR A 63 -19.78 -9.00 -1.03
C TYR A 63 -20.00 -8.52 -2.47
N PRO A 64 -19.65 -7.26 -2.81
CA PRO A 64 -19.86 -6.70 -4.13
C PRO A 64 -19.32 -7.60 -5.27
N PRO A 65 -20.19 -8.06 -6.19
CA PRO A 65 -19.72 -8.88 -7.28
C PRO A 65 -18.92 -8.07 -8.29
N VAL A 66 -17.71 -8.53 -8.58
CA VAL A 66 -16.84 -7.99 -9.64
C VAL A 66 -16.41 -9.10 -10.59
N SER A 67 -16.05 -8.74 -11.83
CA SER A 67 -15.57 -9.70 -12.83
C SER A 67 -14.06 -9.94 -12.67
N GLY A 68 -13.68 -10.81 -11.74
CA GLY A 68 -12.28 -11.15 -11.48
C GLY A 68 -11.60 -10.15 -10.55
N TRP A 69 -10.34 -9.84 -10.79
CA TRP A 69 -9.62 -8.81 -10.04
C TRP A 69 -9.90 -7.43 -10.63
N VAL A 70 -10.21 -6.48 -9.75
CA VAL A 70 -10.33 -5.07 -10.10
C VAL A 70 -9.24 -4.27 -9.42
N TYR A 71 -8.73 -3.24 -10.09
CA TYR A 71 -7.54 -2.52 -9.65
C TYR A 71 -7.76 -1.02 -9.63
N SER A 72 -7.25 -0.34 -8.60
CA SER A 72 -7.34 1.13 -8.48
C SER A 72 -6.69 1.91 -9.62
N THR A 73 -5.87 1.26 -10.44
CA THR A 73 -5.18 1.86 -11.59
C THR A 73 -6.00 1.93 -12.87
N ASP A 74 -7.15 1.26 -12.92
CA ASP A 74 -7.96 1.18 -14.13
C ASP A 74 -9.46 1.32 -13.85
N ALA A 75 -10.26 1.38 -14.92
CA ALA A 75 -11.68 1.64 -14.84
C ALA A 75 -12.49 0.51 -14.15
N SER A 76 -11.91 -0.67 -13.94
CA SER A 76 -12.61 -1.75 -13.22
C SER A 76 -12.82 -1.41 -11.74
N TRP A 77 -12.02 -0.49 -11.18
CA TRP A 77 -12.24 0.02 -9.81
C TRP A 77 -13.58 0.71 -9.63
N ASP A 78 -14.11 1.31 -10.71
CA ASP A 78 -15.40 1.99 -10.68
C ASP A 78 -16.56 1.01 -10.46
N GLU A 79 -16.42 -0.27 -10.87
CA GLU A 79 -17.44 -1.31 -10.62
C GLU A 79 -17.65 -1.51 -9.11
N LEU A 80 -16.54 -1.60 -8.35
CA LEU A 80 -16.59 -1.68 -6.90
C LEU A 80 -17.05 -0.36 -6.28
N GLY A 81 -16.59 0.77 -6.83
CA GLY A 81 -16.97 2.11 -6.38
C GLY A 81 -18.47 2.36 -6.47
N ASP A 82 -19.11 1.95 -7.57
CA ASP A 82 -20.55 2.08 -7.77
C ASP A 82 -21.35 1.22 -6.80
N ALA A 83 -20.89 0.00 -6.51
CA ALA A 83 -21.51 -0.88 -5.52
C ALA A 83 -21.39 -0.33 -4.08
N LEU A 84 -20.24 0.26 -3.73
CA LEU A 84 -19.97 0.78 -2.39
C LEU A 84 -20.43 2.22 -2.16
N LYS A 85 -20.89 2.92 -3.20
CA LYS A 85 -21.35 4.31 -3.17
C LYS A 85 -22.31 4.67 -2.01
N PRO A 86 -23.25 3.79 -1.58
CA PRO A 86 -24.10 4.09 -0.43
C PRO A 86 -23.35 4.16 0.92
N TYR A 87 -22.23 3.45 1.03
CA TYR A 87 -21.48 3.25 2.28
C TYR A 87 -20.17 4.05 2.30
N LEU A 88 -19.66 4.41 1.13
CA LEU A 88 -18.38 5.11 0.95
C LEU A 88 -18.52 6.18 -0.15
N ARG A 89 -18.22 7.44 0.18
CA ARG A 89 -18.42 8.58 -0.72
C ARG A 89 -17.54 8.50 -1.97
N VAL A 90 -16.29 8.12 -1.80
CA VAL A 90 -15.28 7.97 -2.85
C VAL A 90 -14.44 6.76 -2.46
N LEU A 91 -14.30 5.81 -3.38
CA LEU A 91 -13.42 4.66 -3.17
C LEU A 91 -11.95 5.13 -3.26
N PRO A 92 -11.13 4.95 -2.23
CA PRO A 92 -9.73 5.37 -2.26
C PRO A 92 -8.91 4.62 -3.31
N GLU A 93 -7.82 5.24 -3.75
CA GLU A 93 -6.80 4.65 -4.61
C GLU A 93 -5.45 4.56 -3.88
N ASP A 94 -4.51 3.74 -4.36
CA ASP A 94 -3.16 3.70 -3.80
C ASP A 94 -2.45 5.06 -3.98
N PRO A 95 -1.74 5.61 -2.98
CA PRO A 95 -1.07 6.90 -3.13
C PRO A 95 0.00 6.96 -4.25
N ARG A 96 0.52 5.81 -4.70
CA ARG A 96 1.42 5.69 -5.85
C ARG A 96 0.69 5.35 -7.14
N ASN A 97 -0.38 4.55 -7.07
CA ASN A 97 -1.24 4.08 -8.18
C ASN A 97 -0.51 3.93 -9.54
N ASN A 98 0.61 3.20 -9.60
CA ASN A 98 1.52 3.26 -10.75
C ASN A 98 1.39 2.09 -11.73
N ALA A 99 0.85 0.94 -11.29
CA ALA A 99 0.64 -0.25 -12.11
C ALA A 99 -0.35 -1.22 -11.46
N SER A 100 -1.06 -1.99 -12.27
CA SER A 100 -1.89 -3.12 -11.83
C SER A 100 -1.05 -4.24 -11.22
N ASP A 101 -1.70 -5.26 -10.67
CA ASP A 101 -1.05 -6.48 -10.17
C ASP A 101 -0.09 -6.24 -9.00
N PRO A 102 -0.62 -6.00 -7.78
CA PRO A 102 0.21 -5.74 -6.61
C PRO A 102 1.12 -6.92 -6.24
N TRP A 103 0.90 -8.12 -6.79
CA TRP A 103 1.78 -9.27 -6.55
C TRP A 103 3.19 -9.10 -7.15
N ILE A 104 3.36 -8.22 -8.15
CA ILE A 104 4.65 -7.92 -8.78
C ILE A 104 5.35 -6.82 -7.99
N GLU A 105 6.55 -7.08 -7.48
CA GLU A 105 7.30 -6.11 -6.68
C GLU A 105 7.46 -4.75 -7.39
N GLY A 106 7.02 -3.68 -6.72
CA GLY A 106 7.10 -2.32 -7.24
C GLY A 106 5.82 -1.81 -7.95
N ASN A 107 4.81 -2.67 -8.12
CA ASN A 107 3.48 -2.30 -8.59
C ASN A 107 2.56 -1.94 -7.43
N TYR A 108 2.24 -0.67 -7.30
CA TYR A 108 1.41 -0.14 -6.23
C TYR A 108 0.03 0.19 -6.79
N SER A 109 -0.94 -0.62 -6.39
CA SER A 109 -2.37 -0.47 -6.62
C SER A 109 -3.11 -1.15 -5.48
N TYR A 110 -4.37 -0.79 -5.29
CA TYR A 110 -5.31 -1.61 -4.54
C TYR A 110 -5.94 -2.59 -5.50
N ALA A 111 -6.04 -3.84 -5.08
CA ALA A 111 -6.71 -4.89 -5.82
C ALA A 111 -7.82 -5.49 -4.96
N TYR A 112 -9.00 -5.63 -5.54
CA TYR A 112 -10.13 -6.31 -4.91
C TYR A 112 -10.53 -7.51 -5.77
N GLY A 113 -10.75 -8.64 -5.10
CA GLY A 113 -11.23 -9.86 -5.72
C GLY A 113 -12.45 -10.40 -4.99
N TYR A 114 -13.46 -10.79 -5.76
CA TYR A 114 -14.65 -11.49 -5.27
C TYR A 114 -14.90 -12.74 -6.11
N TYR A 115 -15.21 -13.86 -5.46
CA TYR A 115 -15.31 -15.16 -6.14
C TYR A 115 -16.64 -15.84 -5.84
N THR A 116 -17.57 -15.74 -6.80
CA THR A 116 -18.94 -16.26 -6.71
C THR A 116 -19.06 -17.78 -6.71
N VAL A 117 -18.08 -18.50 -7.26
CA VAL A 117 -18.24 -19.92 -7.61
C VAL A 117 -17.92 -20.85 -6.43
N THR A 118 -17.09 -20.43 -5.50
CA THR A 118 -16.60 -21.27 -4.39
C THR A 118 -17.07 -20.79 -3.02
N ASN A 119 -17.19 -19.46 -2.79
CA ASN A 119 -17.73 -18.92 -1.55
C ASN A 119 -18.14 -17.43 -1.69
N PRO A 120 -19.43 -17.11 -1.90
CA PRO A 120 -19.91 -15.72 -2.05
C PRO A 120 -19.80 -14.87 -0.77
N GLN A 121 -19.27 -15.43 0.32
CA GLN A 121 -19.11 -14.76 1.61
C GLN A 121 -17.66 -14.36 1.88
N LYS A 122 -16.77 -14.42 0.88
CA LYS A 122 -15.37 -14.03 1.05
C LYS A 122 -14.95 -13.06 -0.04
N TYR A 123 -14.08 -12.15 0.32
CA TYR A 123 -13.40 -11.23 -0.58
C TYR A 123 -11.92 -11.18 -0.22
N ASP A 124 -11.15 -10.60 -1.11
CA ASP A 124 -9.73 -10.40 -0.95
C ASP A 124 -9.39 -8.95 -1.30
N LEU A 125 -8.75 -8.22 -0.38
CA LEU A 125 -8.25 -6.85 -0.61
C LEU A 125 -6.73 -6.82 -0.44
N VAL A 126 -6.01 -6.43 -1.50
CA VAL A 126 -4.54 -6.59 -1.59
C VAL A 126 -3.86 -5.30 -2.04
N THR A 127 -2.67 -5.02 -1.47
CA THR A 127 -1.74 -4.00 -1.97
C THR A 127 -0.31 -4.35 -1.60
N GLN A 128 0.66 -3.46 -1.91
CA GLN A 128 2.03 -3.53 -1.43
C GLN A 128 2.37 -2.41 -0.48
N LEU A 129 3.09 -2.74 0.59
CA LEU A 129 3.73 -1.75 1.44
C LEU A 129 5.13 -1.43 0.92
N GLU A 130 5.60 -0.21 1.17
CA GLU A 130 6.91 0.27 0.73
C GLU A 130 8.02 0.04 1.75
N ASP A 131 7.67 -0.02 3.04
CA ASP A 131 8.61 -0.27 4.12
C ASP A 131 8.69 -1.78 4.43
N PRO A 132 9.81 -2.46 4.08
CA PRO A 132 10.00 -3.89 4.38
C PRO A 132 10.16 -4.16 5.89
N SER A 133 10.31 -3.12 6.70
CA SER A 133 10.28 -3.26 8.17
C SER A 133 8.88 -3.22 8.76
N ASN A 134 7.83 -2.93 7.98
CA ASN A 134 6.45 -2.90 8.45
C ASN A 134 6.02 -4.32 8.92
N ASP A 135 5.29 -4.41 10.04
CA ASP A 135 4.86 -5.69 10.61
C ASP A 135 3.66 -6.30 9.89
N ASN A 136 2.97 -5.51 9.07
CA ASN A 136 1.82 -5.94 8.29
C ASN A 136 2.18 -6.55 6.95
N ILE A 137 3.45 -6.69 6.59
CA ILE A 137 3.84 -7.34 5.34
C ILE A 137 3.66 -8.85 5.37
N CYS A 138 3.45 -9.40 4.18
CA CYS A 138 3.24 -10.82 3.93
C CYS A 138 4.40 -11.67 4.45
N ALA A 139 5.65 -11.26 4.23
CA ALA A 139 6.84 -11.97 4.72
C ALA A 139 6.85 -12.20 6.25
N LYS A 140 6.04 -11.45 7.02
CA LYS A 140 5.89 -11.62 8.47
C LYS A 140 4.57 -12.28 8.87
N LYS A 141 3.47 -11.89 8.23
CA LYS A 141 2.12 -12.35 8.61
C LYS A 141 1.63 -13.59 7.88
N CYS A 142 2.22 -13.92 6.74
CA CYS A 142 1.84 -15.07 5.91
C CYS A 142 0.35 -15.09 5.54
N TYR A 143 -0.18 -14.01 4.95
CA TYR A 143 -1.56 -13.97 4.47
C TYR A 143 -1.83 -15.03 3.40
N SER A 144 -3.09 -15.44 3.26
CA SER A 144 -3.55 -16.43 2.27
C SER A 144 -4.78 -15.96 1.48
N TYR A 145 -4.96 -16.54 0.29
CA TYR A 145 -6.14 -16.39 -0.57
C TYR A 145 -7.33 -16.98 0.15
N HIS A 146 -8.37 -16.19 0.40
CA HIS A 146 -9.61 -16.77 0.86
C HIS A 146 -10.37 -17.52 -0.25
N THR A 147 -9.95 -17.33 -1.50
CA THR A 147 -10.76 -17.55 -2.70
C THR A 147 -10.27 -18.67 -3.63
N ASP A 148 -9.04 -19.18 -3.45
CA ASP A 148 -8.48 -20.30 -4.23
C ASP A 148 -7.64 -21.25 -3.36
N GLY A 149 -8.31 -22.01 -2.48
CA GLY A 149 -7.68 -23.10 -1.72
C GLY A 149 -6.76 -22.69 -0.57
N GLU A 150 -6.89 -21.47 -0.03
CA GLU A 150 -6.05 -20.96 1.07
C GLU A 150 -4.56 -20.87 0.73
N ASN A 151 -4.24 -20.72 -0.56
CA ASN A 151 -2.87 -20.53 -1.01
C ASN A 151 -2.26 -19.25 -0.40
N PRO A 152 -0.99 -19.23 0.02
CA PRO A 152 -0.39 -18.03 0.61
C PRO A 152 -0.20 -16.90 -0.43
N TRP A 153 -0.43 -15.66 -0.02
CA TRP A 153 -0.17 -14.44 -0.82
C TRP A 153 1.29 -14.05 -0.84
N CYS A 154 2.14 -14.77 -0.13
CA CYS A 154 3.52 -14.38 0.05
C CYS A 154 4.44 -15.26 -0.78
N GLY A 155 5.66 -14.78 -1.05
CA GLY A 155 6.70 -15.63 -1.61
C GLY A 155 7.01 -16.86 -0.75
N ALA A 156 7.95 -17.68 -1.23
CA ALA A 156 8.26 -19.03 -0.72
C ALA A 156 8.43 -19.18 0.81
N GLN A 157 8.69 -18.09 1.53
CA GLN A 157 8.84 -18.03 2.99
C GLN A 157 7.58 -18.51 3.74
N CYS A 158 6.40 -18.28 3.16
CA CYS A 158 5.11 -18.67 3.73
C CYS A 158 4.45 -19.82 2.97
N GLY A 159 5.19 -20.50 2.07
CA GLY A 159 4.66 -21.58 1.23
C GLY A 159 3.82 -21.14 0.03
N GLY A 160 3.77 -19.83 -0.28
CA GLY A 160 3.08 -19.35 -1.49
C GLY A 160 3.91 -19.53 -2.75
N PRO A 161 3.33 -19.26 -3.94
CA PRO A 161 3.99 -19.50 -5.20
C PRO A 161 5.32 -18.73 -5.28
N PHE A 162 6.31 -19.34 -5.92
CA PHE A 162 7.58 -18.67 -6.20
C PHE A 162 7.29 -17.49 -7.13
N ASN A 163 7.57 -16.25 -6.67
CA ASN A 163 7.62 -14.96 -7.41
C ASN A 163 6.66 -13.84 -6.97
N TYR A 164 5.90 -13.96 -5.88
CA TYR A 164 5.14 -12.82 -5.33
C TYR A 164 5.95 -11.94 -4.39
N SER A 165 5.61 -10.65 -4.36
CA SER A 165 6.27 -9.66 -3.51
C SER A 165 6.18 -10.02 -2.02
N PRO A 166 7.30 -9.98 -1.27
CA PRO A 166 7.29 -10.19 0.18
C PRO A 166 6.57 -9.08 0.94
N ASN A 167 6.38 -7.92 0.30
CA ASN A 167 5.82 -6.71 0.91
C ASN A 167 4.30 -6.59 0.74
N LEU A 168 3.64 -7.65 0.24
CA LEU A 168 2.20 -7.66 0.11
C LEU A 168 1.52 -7.42 1.45
N TYR A 169 0.42 -6.69 1.40
CA TYR A 169 -0.48 -6.47 2.53
C TYR A 169 -1.87 -6.88 2.08
N ALA A 170 -2.53 -7.64 2.96
CA ALA A 170 -3.83 -8.21 2.76
C ALA A 170 -4.76 -7.78 3.87
N ASP A 171 -6.03 -7.60 3.52
CA ASP A 171 -7.13 -7.64 4.47
C ASP A 171 -8.28 -8.47 3.89
N HIS A 172 -9.03 -9.09 4.80
CA HIS A 172 -10.17 -9.96 4.53
C HIS A 172 -11.17 -9.86 5.69
#